data_AF-A0A517U129-F1
#
_entry.id   AF-A0A517U129-F1
#
_cell.length_a   1.000
_cell.length_b   1.000
_cell.length_c   1.000
_cell.angle_alpha   90.00
_cell.angle_beta   90.00
_cell.angle_gamma   90.00
#
_symmetry.space_group_name_H-M   'P 1'
#
loop_
_entity.id
_entity.type
_entity.pdbx_description
1 polymer ?
#
loop_
_entity_poly.entity_id
_entity_poly.type
_entity_poly.pdbx_seq_one_letter_code
_entity_poly.pdbx_strand_id
1 'polypeptide(L)'
;MADQMNKPILASSAALLVAFYIPNLRAFAEEGGKLSAWSVKPAAIARLAEEFDGGWYSIRPPKGYVQAELSDVTAYDRAGIKVAAWTRETGGSVNPTITILSFPKPAGPGESDRAIFEGFIQSLTTKWPDAKSSEISEGLWNGDPALRFQFSATGENGEAIQGVAVCCVGDSGTFVVSALCVGDAGPGIEELAILKNSAVSCQQKSSPAP
;
A
#
# COMPACT_ATOMS: atom_id res chain seq x y z
N MET A 1 -27.97 -22.06 17.79
CA MET A 1 -27.98 -21.92 16.31
C MET A 1 -28.43 -20.49 16.01
N ALA A 2 -27.61 -19.55 15.59
CA ALA A 2 -26.28 -19.58 15.02
C ALA A 2 -25.42 -18.45 15.61
N ASP A 3 -24.12 -18.70 15.66
CA ASP A 3 -23.03 -17.81 16.05
C ASP A 3 -23.17 -16.39 15.49
N GLN A 4 -23.23 -15.41 16.39
CA GLN A 4 -22.63 -14.11 16.16
C GLN A 4 -21.11 -14.27 16.25
N MET A 5 -20.50 -14.80 15.19
CA MET A 5 -19.06 -14.65 15.00
C MET A 5 -18.80 -13.17 14.70
N ASN A 6 -18.40 -12.47 15.77
CA ASN A 6 -17.37 -11.46 15.76
C ASN A 6 -16.57 -11.50 14.44
N LYS A 7 -16.78 -10.50 13.60
CA LYS A 7 -15.83 -10.13 12.55
C LYS A 7 -14.90 -9.05 13.12
N PRO A 8 -13.83 -9.39 13.87
CA PRO A 8 -12.64 -8.55 13.82
C PRO A 8 -11.98 -8.82 12.46
N ILE A 9 -10.85 -8.20 12.14
CA ILE A 9 -10.04 -8.58 10.97
C ILE A 9 -10.54 -7.98 9.65
N LEU A 10 -10.66 -6.66 9.58
CA LEU A 10 -10.51 -5.88 8.33
C LEU A 10 -10.24 -4.39 8.65
N ALA A 11 -10.58 -3.95 9.86
CA ALA A 11 -10.16 -2.66 10.43
C ALA A 11 -8.63 -2.49 10.50
N SER A 12 -7.87 -3.59 10.51
CA SER A 12 -6.41 -3.58 10.62
C SER A 12 -5.68 -3.12 9.35
N SER A 13 -6.36 -2.88 8.22
CA SER A 13 -5.74 -2.26 7.02
C SER A 13 -6.31 -0.88 6.72
N ALA A 14 -7.56 -0.62 7.13
CA ALA A 14 -8.16 0.72 7.19
C ALA A 14 -7.50 1.64 8.24
N ALA A 15 -6.77 1.07 9.21
CA ALA A 15 -6.02 1.86 10.19
C ALA A 15 -4.72 2.50 9.64
N LEU A 16 -4.33 2.20 8.39
CA LEU A 16 -3.33 3.00 7.66
C LEU A 16 -3.97 4.24 6.97
N LEU A 17 -5.28 4.45 7.14
CA LEU A 17 -6.12 5.27 6.26
C LEU A 17 -6.90 6.40 6.94
N VAL A 18 -6.56 6.82 8.17
CA VAL A 18 -7.23 7.99 8.79
C VAL A 18 -6.25 8.95 9.42
N ALA A 19 -5.62 9.80 8.60
CA ALA A 19 -5.16 11.13 8.99
C ALA A 19 -4.80 11.97 7.75
N PHE A 20 -5.78 12.35 6.92
CA PHE A 20 -5.56 13.39 5.90
C PHE A 20 -6.70 14.42 5.91
N TYR A 21 -6.48 15.47 6.70
CA TYR A 21 -6.99 16.82 6.42
C TYR A 21 -5.96 17.82 6.97
N ILE A 22 -4.86 18.01 6.24
CA ILE A 22 -3.91 19.10 6.52
C ILE A 22 -3.61 19.77 5.17
N PRO A 23 -3.69 21.11 5.07
CA PRO A 23 -3.44 21.86 3.83
C PRO A 23 -2.00 22.40 3.72
N ASN A 24 -1.48 22.51 2.48
CA ASN A 24 -0.30 23.29 1.97
C ASN A 24 1.06 22.53 2.01
N LEU A 25 2.10 22.69 1.15
CA LEU A 25 2.49 23.51 -0.01
C LEU A 25 3.62 22.75 -0.82
N ARG A 26 3.93 23.20 -2.07
CA ARG A 26 4.89 22.80 -3.16
C ARG A 26 6.32 22.31 -2.79
N ALA A 27 7.24 21.77 -3.62
CA ALA A 27 7.39 21.27 -5.02
C ALA A 27 8.67 20.39 -5.10
N PHE A 28 8.82 19.54 -6.13
CA PHE A 28 10.00 18.69 -6.38
C PHE A 28 11.23 19.48 -6.84
N ALA A 29 12.40 19.10 -6.32
CA ALA A 29 13.69 19.47 -6.88
C ALA A 29 14.15 18.35 -7.83
N GLU A 30 14.35 18.70 -9.10
CA GLU A 30 15.00 17.86 -10.10
C GLU A 30 16.50 17.75 -9.77
N GLU A 31 16.93 16.64 -9.15
CA GLU A 31 18.34 16.25 -9.17
C GLU A 31 18.55 15.14 -10.20
N GLY A 32 19.39 15.42 -11.20
CA GLY A 32 19.69 14.59 -12.37
C GLY A 32 20.47 13.31 -12.08
N GLY A 33 20.07 12.53 -11.08
CA GLY A 33 20.51 11.16 -10.84
C GLY A 33 19.73 10.16 -11.69
N LYS A 34 20.41 9.11 -12.19
CA LYS A 34 19.73 8.02 -12.91
C LYS A 34 18.92 7.17 -11.93
N LEU A 35 17.59 7.36 -11.90
CA LEU A 35 16.68 6.58 -11.06
C LEU A 35 16.71 5.09 -11.43
N SER A 36 16.65 4.22 -10.41
CA SER A 36 16.63 2.76 -10.61
C SER A 36 15.21 2.25 -10.87
N ALA A 37 15.04 1.42 -11.91
CA ALA A 37 13.74 0.81 -12.20
C ALA A 37 13.43 -0.34 -11.22
N TRP A 38 12.27 -0.26 -10.58
CA TRP A 38 11.71 -1.32 -9.76
C TRP A 38 10.83 -2.21 -10.62
N SER A 39 11.24 -3.47 -10.75
CA SER A 39 10.52 -4.47 -11.53
C SER A 39 10.31 -5.74 -10.72
N VAL A 40 9.31 -6.50 -11.13
CA VAL A 40 9.06 -7.84 -10.58
C VAL A 40 10.28 -8.72 -10.91
N LYS A 41 10.88 -9.30 -9.88
CA LYS A 41 12.00 -10.23 -10.07
C LYS A 41 11.47 -11.51 -10.73
N PRO A 42 12.14 -12.06 -11.77
CA PRO A 42 11.68 -13.27 -12.45
C PRO A 42 11.43 -14.46 -11.50
N ALA A 43 12.29 -14.65 -10.50
CA ALA A 43 12.14 -15.71 -9.50
C ALA A 43 10.87 -15.58 -8.64
N ALA A 44 10.31 -14.37 -8.51
CA ALA A 44 9.10 -14.12 -7.75
C ALA A 44 7.82 -14.38 -8.56
N ILE A 45 7.88 -14.36 -9.90
CA ILE A 45 6.71 -14.53 -10.78
C ILE A 45 5.99 -15.85 -10.49
N ALA A 46 6.73 -16.94 -10.25
CA ALA A 46 6.16 -18.25 -9.95
C ALA A 46 5.32 -18.28 -8.65
N ARG A 47 5.51 -17.32 -7.75
CA ARG A 47 4.80 -17.19 -6.47
C ARG A 47 3.62 -16.21 -6.55
N LEU A 48 3.49 -15.46 -7.64
CA LEU A 48 2.36 -14.60 -7.91
C LEU A 48 1.28 -15.37 -8.68
N ALA A 49 0.04 -14.97 -8.50
CA ALA A 49 -1.09 -15.45 -9.28
C ALA A 49 -1.09 -14.81 -10.69
N GLU A 50 -2.07 -15.21 -11.50
CA GLU A 50 -2.35 -14.53 -12.75
C GLU A 50 -2.72 -13.06 -12.51
N GLU A 51 -2.56 -12.25 -13.55
CA GLU A 51 -2.91 -10.84 -13.48
C GLU A 51 -4.42 -10.69 -13.29
N PHE A 52 -4.78 -9.90 -12.28
CA PHE A 52 -6.15 -9.51 -12.00
C PHE A 52 -6.39 -8.08 -12.47
N ASP A 53 -7.52 -7.88 -13.15
CA ASP A 53 -7.98 -6.57 -13.60
C ASP A 53 -9.10 -6.05 -12.68
N GLY A 54 -8.80 -5.03 -11.88
CA GLY A 54 -9.75 -4.34 -11.02
C GLY A 54 -10.43 -3.14 -11.68
N GLY A 55 -10.30 -2.98 -12.99
CA GLY A 55 -10.86 -1.88 -13.78
C GLY A 55 -10.03 -0.61 -13.73
N TRP A 56 -9.70 -0.11 -12.53
CA TRP A 56 -8.85 1.08 -12.34
C TRP A 56 -7.41 0.76 -11.93
N TYR A 57 -7.13 -0.53 -11.67
CA TYR A 57 -5.80 -1.05 -11.42
C TYR A 57 -5.67 -2.46 -12.02
N SER A 58 -4.44 -2.89 -12.29
CA SER A 58 -4.12 -4.31 -12.41
C SER A 58 -3.09 -4.69 -11.36
N ILE A 59 -3.07 -5.96 -10.96
CA ILE A 59 -2.08 -6.50 -10.02
C ILE A 59 -1.88 -8.00 -10.27
N ARG A 60 -0.70 -8.52 -9.96
CA ARG A 60 -0.48 -9.95 -9.75
C ARG A 60 -0.43 -10.22 -8.25
N PRO A 61 -1.55 -10.60 -7.60
CA PRO A 61 -1.56 -10.84 -6.16
C PRO A 61 -0.71 -12.08 -5.82
N PRO A 62 -0.23 -12.24 -4.58
CA PRO A 62 0.44 -13.48 -4.18
C PRO A 62 -0.54 -14.67 -4.25
N LYS A 63 -0.04 -15.86 -4.60
CA LYS A 63 -0.88 -17.07 -4.56
C LYS A 63 -1.44 -17.30 -3.15
N GLY A 64 -2.72 -17.60 -3.06
CA GLY A 64 -3.43 -17.84 -1.80
C GLY A 64 -3.96 -16.57 -1.10
N TYR A 65 -3.77 -15.39 -1.70
CA TYR A 65 -4.46 -14.17 -1.26
C TYR A 65 -5.79 -14.05 -2.01
N VAL A 66 -6.82 -13.59 -1.31
CA VAL A 66 -8.14 -13.32 -1.86
C VAL A 66 -8.44 -11.82 -1.78
N GLN A 67 -9.27 -11.33 -2.69
CA GLN A 67 -9.71 -9.94 -2.64
C GLN A 67 -10.55 -9.72 -1.38
N ALA A 68 -10.20 -8.71 -0.60
CA ALA A 68 -10.89 -8.35 0.63
C ALA A 68 -12.13 -7.49 0.33
N GLU A 69 -13.26 -7.85 0.95
CA GLU A 69 -14.44 -6.99 1.00
C GLU A 69 -14.22 -5.87 2.03
N LEU A 70 -14.35 -4.62 1.60
CA LEU A 70 -14.16 -3.47 2.46
C LEU A 70 -15.53 -2.98 2.97
N SER A 71 -15.68 -2.85 4.29
CA SER A 71 -16.97 -2.50 4.90
C SER A 71 -17.34 -1.02 4.83
N ASP A 72 -16.37 -0.13 4.55
CA ASP A 72 -16.57 1.33 4.54
C ASP A 72 -16.12 1.97 3.21
N VAL A 73 -16.54 1.38 2.08
CA VAL A 73 -16.23 1.95 0.75
C VAL A 73 -16.92 3.32 0.56
N THR A 74 -18.05 3.56 1.23
CA THR A 74 -18.82 4.79 1.07
C THR A 74 -18.09 6.05 1.56
N ALA A 75 -17.34 5.98 2.66
CA ALA A 75 -16.54 7.12 3.11
C ALA A 75 -15.42 7.46 2.11
N TYR A 76 -14.75 6.43 1.57
CA TYR A 76 -13.70 6.59 0.56
C TYR A 76 -14.26 7.15 -0.75
N ASP A 77 -15.39 6.64 -1.22
CA ASP A 77 -16.05 7.13 -2.43
C ASP A 77 -16.43 8.61 -2.33
N ARG A 78 -16.94 9.05 -1.16
CA ARG A 78 -17.26 10.47 -0.91
C ARG A 78 -16.02 11.37 -0.94
N ALA A 79 -14.87 10.84 -0.55
CA ALA A 79 -13.58 11.53 -0.63
C ALA A 79 -12.93 11.41 -2.02
N GLY A 80 -13.55 10.69 -2.97
CA GLY A 80 -12.98 10.40 -4.28
C GLY A 80 -11.81 9.43 -4.24
N ILE A 81 -11.62 8.71 -3.12
CA ILE A 81 -10.53 7.75 -2.91
C ILE A 81 -11.00 6.39 -3.39
N LYS A 82 -10.27 5.78 -4.33
CA LYS A 82 -10.49 4.39 -4.72
C LYS A 82 -9.63 3.49 -3.85
N VAL A 83 -10.21 2.41 -3.34
CA VAL A 83 -9.50 1.45 -2.49
C VAL A 83 -9.79 0.02 -2.93
N ALA A 84 -8.75 -0.81 -2.93
CA ALA A 84 -8.85 -2.25 -3.08
C ALA A 84 -7.86 -2.93 -2.15
N ALA A 85 -8.18 -4.13 -1.68
CA ALA A 85 -7.28 -4.89 -0.82
C ALA A 85 -7.29 -6.38 -1.15
N TRP A 86 -6.18 -7.04 -0.85
CA TRP A 86 -5.98 -8.48 -0.96
C TRP A 86 -5.44 -8.99 0.36
N THR A 87 -6.02 -10.04 0.91
CA THR A 87 -5.63 -10.55 2.23
C THR A 87 -5.52 -12.08 2.22
N ARG A 88 -4.76 -12.60 3.19
CA ARG A 88 -4.71 -14.04 3.49
C ARG A 88 -4.98 -14.21 4.97
N GLU A 89 -6.01 -14.98 5.31
CA GLU A 89 -6.30 -15.31 6.70
C GLU A 89 -5.18 -16.17 7.29
N THR A 90 -4.64 -15.75 8.43
CA THR A 90 -3.58 -16.47 9.15
C THR A 90 -4.01 -16.92 10.55
N GLY A 91 -5.25 -16.63 10.96
CA GLY A 91 -5.76 -16.92 12.30
C GLY A 91 -5.18 -16.01 13.40
N GLY A 92 -4.31 -15.05 13.05
CA GLY A 92 -3.78 -14.04 13.96
C GLY A 92 -4.66 -12.79 14.04
N SER A 93 -4.29 -11.85 14.92
CA SER A 93 -4.95 -10.54 15.07
C SER A 93 -4.81 -9.63 13.84
N VAL A 94 -3.73 -9.81 13.09
CA VAL A 94 -3.45 -9.08 11.85
C VAL A 94 -3.20 -10.09 10.74
N ASN A 95 -3.93 -9.93 9.64
CA ASN A 95 -3.70 -10.70 8.43
C ASN A 95 -2.69 -9.97 7.51
N PRO A 96 -1.76 -10.71 6.88
CA PRO A 96 -1.00 -10.19 5.75
C PRO A 96 -1.92 -9.63 4.68
N THR A 97 -1.60 -8.44 4.18
CA THR A 97 -2.50 -7.68 3.30
C THR A 97 -1.73 -6.82 2.31
N ILE A 98 -2.25 -6.71 1.09
CA ILE A 98 -1.89 -5.68 0.10
C ILE A 98 -3.04 -4.70 0.01
N THR A 99 -2.77 -3.41 0.15
CA THR A 99 -3.76 -2.34 -0.02
C THR A 99 -3.35 -1.47 -1.20
N ILE A 100 -4.30 -1.16 -2.06
CA ILE A 100 -4.15 -0.37 -3.27
C ILE A 100 -5.06 0.85 -3.11
N LEU A 101 -4.51 2.04 -3.30
CA LEU A 101 -5.20 3.30 -3.10
C LEU A 101 -4.95 4.24 -4.27
N SER A 102 -6.00 4.91 -4.73
CA SER A 102 -5.90 6.06 -5.63
C SER A 102 -6.54 7.26 -4.97
N PHE A 103 -5.74 8.28 -4.71
CA PHE A 103 -6.19 9.57 -4.22
C PHE A 103 -6.37 10.54 -5.38
N PRO A 104 -7.40 11.39 -5.35
CA PRO A 104 -7.53 12.46 -6.33
C PRO A 104 -6.36 13.44 -6.21
N LYS A 105 -6.03 14.15 -7.29
CA LYS A 105 -5.06 15.25 -7.23
C LYS A 105 -5.53 16.30 -6.22
N PRO A 106 -4.64 16.78 -5.31
CA PRO A 106 -4.99 17.88 -4.41
C PRO A 106 -5.47 19.10 -5.20
N ALA A 107 -6.58 19.71 -4.77
CA ALA A 107 -7.22 20.83 -5.47
C ALA A 107 -6.50 22.17 -5.29
N GLY A 108 -5.55 22.27 -4.34
CA GLY A 108 -4.85 23.51 -4.00
C GLY A 108 -3.41 23.56 -4.52
N PRO A 109 -2.81 24.76 -4.66
CA PRO A 109 -1.39 24.88 -4.93
C PRO A 109 -0.60 24.38 -3.72
N GLY A 110 -0.08 23.16 -3.86
CA GLY A 110 1.09 22.69 -3.14
C GLY A 110 0.80 21.63 -2.09
N GLU A 111 1.32 20.45 -2.39
CA GLU A 111 2.11 19.57 -1.52
C GLU A 111 3.13 18.92 -2.47
N SER A 112 4.37 18.69 -2.03
CA SER A 112 5.22 17.77 -2.79
C SER A 112 4.70 16.35 -2.54
N ASP A 113 4.72 15.50 -3.55
CA ASP A 113 4.40 14.07 -3.47
C ASP A 113 5.11 13.37 -2.28
N ARG A 114 6.29 13.88 -1.88
CA ARG A 114 7.00 13.46 -0.66
C ARG A 114 6.22 13.75 0.63
N ALA A 115 5.52 14.87 0.74
CA ALA A 115 4.73 15.23 1.92
C ALA A 115 3.50 14.33 2.09
N ILE A 116 2.80 14.01 1.00
CA ILE A 116 1.75 12.98 0.98
C ILE A 116 2.34 11.65 1.49
N PHE A 117 3.55 11.34 1.04
CA PHE A 117 4.24 10.11 1.42
C PHE A 117 4.71 10.08 2.88
N GLU A 118 5.18 11.19 3.42
CA GLU A 118 5.51 11.36 4.84
C GLU A 118 4.26 11.29 5.74
N GLY A 119 3.10 11.77 5.26
CA GLY A 119 1.82 11.61 5.95
C GLY A 119 1.43 10.13 6.13
N PHE A 120 1.79 9.24 5.20
CA PHE A 120 1.61 7.80 5.41
C PHE A 120 2.51 7.27 6.54
N ILE A 121 3.74 7.76 6.65
CA ILE A 121 4.65 7.39 7.75
C ILE A 121 4.08 7.86 9.09
N GLN A 122 3.51 9.07 9.15
CA GLN A 122 2.83 9.56 10.36
C GLN A 122 1.58 8.76 10.72
N SER A 123 0.82 8.32 9.71
CA SER A 123 -0.35 7.45 9.91
C SER A 123 0.07 6.08 10.46
N LEU A 124 1.19 5.54 9.98
CA LEU A 124 1.78 4.31 10.52
C LEU A 124 2.13 4.44 12.00
N THR A 125 2.79 5.52 12.40
CA THR A 125 3.18 5.74 13.81
C THR A 125 2.01 6.06 14.72
N THR A 126 0.92 6.63 14.18
CA THR A 126 -0.33 6.83 14.93
C THR A 126 -0.97 5.49 15.30
N LYS A 127 -0.95 4.54 14.36
CA LYS A 127 -1.52 3.20 14.57
C LYS A 127 -0.59 2.30 15.40
N TRP A 128 0.68 2.30 15.08
CA TRP A 128 1.72 1.53 15.75
C TRP A 128 2.78 2.49 16.27
N PRO A 129 2.68 2.92 17.55
CA PRO A 129 3.60 3.90 18.12
C PRO A 129 5.08 3.48 18.10
N ASP A 130 5.35 2.18 17.99
CA ASP A 130 6.69 1.60 17.88
C ASP A 130 7.18 1.44 16.44
N ALA A 131 6.37 1.86 15.45
CA ALA A 131 6.69 1.71 14.04
C ALA A 131 8.00 2.43 13.68
N LYS A 132 8.83 1.72 12.92
CA LYS A 132 10.09 2.23 12.36
C LYS A 132 9.99 2.17 10.85
N SER A 133 10.37 3.24 10.17
CA SER A 133 10.49 3.27 8.72
C SER A 133 11.95 3.36 8.29
N SER A 134 12.26 2.78 7.12
CA SER A 134 13.47 3.13 6.40
C SER A 134 13.41 4.58 5.92
N GLU A 135 14.53 5.10 5.42
CA GLU A 135 14.52 6.29 4.58
C GLU A 135 13.65 6.05 3.33
N ILE A 136 13.09 7.14 2.80
CA ILE A 136 12.35 7.15 1.54
C ILE A 136 13.37 7.02 0.41
N SER A 137 13.16 6.03 -0.46
CA SER A 137 13.96 5.81 -1.66
C SER A 137 13.19 6.20 -2.91
N GLU A 138 13.89 6.75 -3.90
CA GLU A 138 13.34 7.14 -5.20
C GLU A 138 13.70 6.11 -6.28
N GLY A 139 12.84 5.96 -7.27
CA GLY A 139 13.05 5.04 -8.38
C GLY A 139 12.01 5.21 -9.49
N LEU A 140 12.01 4.28 -10.44
CA LEU A 140 10.98 4.20 -11.47
C LEU A 140 10.08 3.01 -11.20
N TRP A 141 8.78 3.22 -11.14
CA TRP A 141 7.76 2.17 -11.01
C TRP A 141 6.83 2.25 -12.21
N ASN A 142 6.76 1.16 -12.99
CA ASN A 142 6.04 1.15 -14.28
C ASN A 142 6.52 2.19 -15.31
N GLY A 143 7.72 2.74 -15.13
CA GLY A 143 8.28 3.78 -15.99
C GLY A 143 8.15 5.19 -15.42
N ASP A 144 7.36 5.37 -14.37
CA ASP A 144 7.10 6.66 -13.75
C ASP A 144 7.94 6.87 -12.48
N PRO A 145 8.36 8.11 -12.15
CA PRO A 145 8.99 8.43 -10.88
C PRO A 145 8.12 8.01 -9.69
N ALA A 146 8.71 7.29 -8.74
CA ALA A 146 8.02 6.72 -7.61
C ALA A 146 8.87 6.76 -6.34
N LEU A 147 8.19 6.77 -5.19
CA LEU A 147 8.78 6.70 -3.87
C LEU A 147 8.49 5.35 -3.23
N ARG A 148 9.42 4.89 -2.38
CA ARG A 148 9.25 3.65 -1.61
C ARG A 148 9.93 3.74 -0.26
N PHE A 149 9.26 3.28 0.78
CA PHE A 149 9.89 2.97 2.07
C PHE A 149 9.47 1.58 2.54
N GLN A 150 10.26 1.03 3.47
CA GLN A 150 9.91 -0.16 4.24
C GLN A 150 9.63 0.24 5.68
N PHE A 151 8.79 -0.53 6.36
CA PHE A 151 8.49 -0.29 7.76
C PHE A 151 8.44 -1.59 8.54
N SER A 152 8.62 -1.49 9.85
CA SER A 152 8.35 -2.57 10.80
C SER A 152 7.61 -2.02 12.00
N ALA A 153 6.80 -2.84 12.64
CA ALA A 153 6.03 -2.50 13.84
C ALA A 153 5.75 -3.77 14.65
N THR A 154 5.14 -3.61 15.83
CA THR A 154 4.62 -4.72 16.62
C THR A 154 3.10 -4.63 16.66
N GLY A 155 2.42 -5.72 16.34
CA GLY A 155 0.96 -5.80 16.49
C GLY A 155 0.52 -5.87 17.94
N GLU A 156 -0.78 -5.75 18.17
CA GLU A 156 -1.36 -5.68 19.53
C GLU A 156 -1.07 -6.93 20.38
N ASN A 157 -0.90 -8.09 19.74
CA ASN A 157 -0.60 -9.36 20.40
C ASN A 157 0.89 -9.72 20.36
N GLY A 158 1.76 -8.77 20.02
CA GLY A 158 3.21 -8.97 19.97
C GLY A 158 3.74 -9.54 18.65
N GLU A 159 2.89 -9.70 17.63
CA GLU A 159 3.30 -10.17 16.31
C GLU A 159 4.24 -9.18 15.62
N ALA A 160 5.28 -9.68 14.94
CA ALA A 160 6.17 -8.83 14.18
C ALA A 160 5.50 -8.46 12.85
N ILE A 161 5.40 -7.16 12.60
CA ILE A 161 4.84 -6.59 11.38
C ILE A 161 5.98 -6.04 10.55
N GLN A 162 5.98 -6.36 9.27
CA GLN A 162 6.88 -5.78 8.29
C GLN A 162 6.09 -5.37 7.05
N GLY A 163 6.47 -4.29 6.40
CA GLY A 163 5.81 -3.88 5.19
C GLY A 163 6.62 -2.99 4.30
N VAL A 164 6.05 -2.72 3.14
CA VAL A 164 6.57 -1.83 2.12
C VAL A 164 5.43 -0.99 1.59
N ALA A 165 5.70 0.29 1.36
CA ALA A 165 4.80 1.17 0.61
C ALA A 165 5.54 1.64 -0.63
N VAL A 166 4.86 1.59 -1.78
CA VAL A 166 5.32 2.17 -3.04
C VAL A 166 4.25 3.17 -3.48
N CYS A 167 4.64 4.36 -3.88
CA CYS A 167 3.72 5.31 -4.47
C CYS A 167 4.27 5.94 -5.74
N CYS A 168 3.39 6.14 -6.71
CA CYS A 168 3.62 7.03 -7.83
C CYS A 168 2.68 8.22 -7.65
N VAL A 169 3.18 9.42 -7.90
CA VAL A 169 2.34 10.61 -7.90
C VAL A 169 2.47 11.27 -9.25
N GLY A 170 1.32 11.58 -9.82
CA GLY A 170 1.24 12.11 -11.18
C GLY A 170 0.08 13.08 -11.31
N ASP A 171 -0.13 13.55 -12.53
CA ASP A 171 -1.11 14.59 -12.81
C ASP A 171 -2.56 14.21 -12.54
N SER A 172 -2.85 12.91 -12.43
CA SER A 172 -4.18 12.40 -12.09
C SER A 172 -4.38 12.15 -10.60
N GLY A 173 -3.35 12.33 -9.76
CA GLY A 173 -3.37 12.10 -8.33
C GLY A 173 -2.29 11.14 -7.85
N THR A 174 -2.47 10.61 -6.64
CA THR A 174 -1.49 9.74 -5.97
C THR A 174 -1.98 8.30 -6.01
N PHE A 175 -1.15 7.40 -6.53
CA PHE A 175 -1.39 5.97 -6.54
C PHE A 175 -0.44 5.30 -5.56
N VAL A 176 -0.98 4.56 -4.60
CA VAL A 176 -0.22 3.97 -3.50
C VAL A 176 -0.54 2.49 -3.41
N VAL A 177 0.49 1.67 -3.28
CA VAL A 177 0.36 0.26 -2.98
C VAL A 177 1.21 -0.06 -1.77
N SER A 178 0.54 -0.48 -0.69
CA SER A 178 1.19 -0.95 0.52
C SER A 178 1.02 -2.45 0.65
N ALA A 179 2.04 -3.13 1.14
CA ALA A 179 1.99 -4.54 1.44
C ALA A 179 2.56 -4.80 2.83
N LEU A 180 1.86 -5.62 3.59
CA LEU A 180 2.15 -5.93 4.97
C LEU A 180 2.20 -7.43 5.16
N CYS A 181 3.27 -7.89 5.80
CA CYS A 181 3.50 -9.24 6.27
C CYS A 181 3.36 -9.27 7.79
N VAL A 182 2.89 -10.40 8.30
CA VAL A 182 2.84 -10.71 9.73
C VAL A 182 3.58 -12.03 9.92
N GLY A 183 4.46 -12.10 10.92
CA GLY A 183 5.16 -13.33 11.23
C GLY A 183 5.68 -13.36 12.67
N ASP A 184 6.09 -14.54 13.11
CA ASP A 184 6.90 -14.69 14.30
C ASP A 184 8.27 -14.03 14.08
N ALA A 185 8.98 -13.69 15.16
CA ALA A 185 10.34 -13.15 15.10
C ALA A 185 11.32 -14.17 14.47
N GLY A 186 11.36 -14.23 13.14
CA GLY A 186 12.05 -15.20 12.28
C GLY A 186 11.83 -14.84 10.79
N PRO A 187 12.44 -15.50 9.80
CA PRO A 187 12.66 -14.91 8.47
C PRO A 187 11.37 -14.85 7.62
N GLY A 188 10.50 -13.88 7.91
CA GLY A 188 9.44 -13.35 7.04
C GLY A 188 9.99 -12.65 5.77
N ILE A 189 11.28 -12.82 5.48
CA ILE A 189 12.00 -12.23 4.34
C ILE A 189 11.43 -12.74 3.02
N GLU A 190 11.09 -14.03 2.92
CA GLU A 190 10.53 -14.59 1.69
C GLU A 190 9.12 -14.07 1.41
N GLU A 191 8.25 -14.03 2.42
CA GLU A 191 6.89 -13.53 2.26
C GLU A 191 6.87 -12.02 1.97
N LEU A 192 7.67 -11.24 2.68
CA LEU A 192 7.85 -9.82 2.39
C LEU A 192 8.38 -9.59 0.97
N ALA A 193 9.30 -10.45 0.49
CA ALA A 193 9.78 -10.37 -0.88
C ALA A 193 8.67 -10.65 -1.90
N ILE A 194 7.81 -11.64 -1.66
CA ILE A 194 6.66 -11.93 -2.54
C ILE A 194 5.68 -10.76 -2.54
N LEU A 195 5.32 -10.25 -1.36
CA LEU A 195 4.44 -9.09 -1.18
C LEU A 195 4.99 -7.84 -1.87
N LYS A 196 6.29 -7.58 -1.74
CA LYS A 196 6.97 -6.48 -2.45
C LYS A 196 6.88 -6.63 -3.96
N ASN A 197 7.06 -7.84 -4.48
CA ASN A 197 6.92 -8.08 -5.93
C ASN A 197 5.48 -7.91 -6.39
N SER A 198 4.50 -8.31 -5.58
CA SER A 198 3.10 -8.05 -5.88
C SER A 198 2.78 -6.55 -5.89
N ALA A 199 3.28 -5.80 -4.90
CA ALA A 199 3.12 -4.34 -4.86
C ALA A 199 3.71 -3.66 -6.09
N VAL A 200 4.94 -4.04 -6.48
CA VAL A 200 5.61 -3.50 -7.69
C VAL A 200 4.95 -3.98 -8.98
N SER A 201 4.26 -5.13 -9.00
CA SER A 201 3.50 -5.59 -10.17
C SER A 201 2.24 -4.78 -10.42
N CYS A 202 1.78 -4.02 -9.43
CA CYS A 202 0.55 -3.27 -9.53
C CYS A 202 0.72 -2.08 -10.46
N GLN A 203 -0.30 -1.82 -11.28
CA GLN A 203 -0.33 -0.71 -12.23
C GLN A 203 -1.63 0.05 -12.06
N GLN A 204 -1.54 1.38 -12.06
CA GLN A 204 -2.71 2.23 -12.20
C GLN A 204 -3.16 2.19 -13.65
N LYS A 205 -4.44 1.94 -13.89
CA LYS A 205 -5.01 2.06 -15.23
C LYS A 205 -5.53 3.48 -15.41
N SER A 206 -5.12 4.12 -16.49
CA SER A 206 -5.82 5.30 -17.00
C SER A 206 -7.28 4.89 -17.18
N SER A 207 -8.23 5.63 -16.59
CA SER A 207 -9.62 5.43 -16.99
C SER A 207 -9.69 5.71 -18.50
N PRO A 208 -10.35 4.86 -19.30
CA PRO A 208 -10.58 5.20 -20.70
C PRO A 208 -11.22 6.59 -20.72
N ALA A 209 -10.62 7.50 -21.51
CA ALA A 209 -11.23 8.81 -21.72
C ALA A 209 -12.68 8.58 -22.17
N PRO A 210 -13.67 9.27 -21.56
CA PRO A 210 -15.06 9.13 -21.95
C PRO A 210 -15.30 9.49 -23.42
#